data_AF-A0A1F7GDN8-F1
#
_entry.id   AF-A0A1F7GDN8-F1
#
_cell.length_a   1.000
_cell.length_b   1.000
_cell.length_c   1.000
_cell.angle_alpha   90.00
_cell.angle_beta   90.00
_cell.angle_gamma   90.00
#
_symmetry.space_group_name_H-M   'P 1'
#
loop_
_entity.id
_entity.type
_entity.pdbx_description
1 polymer ?
#
loop_
_entity_poly.entity_id
_entity_poly.type
_entity_poly.pdbx_seq_one_letter_code
_entity_poly.pdbx_strand_id
1 'polypeptide(L)'
;MKNKLPISVFGVIIAISVFFVYQTFFSESRPSLKVAPTQLSSEGVDEAAHAMEAVPDTGVSMAKEDKGLKELSYKLDGDTKVFRLTAQPIKWNLFDKTYATAWAYNGAVPGPLIHVTDGDKVRIIINNPRAYARGFR
;
A
#
# COMPACT_ATOMS: atom_id res chain seq x y z
N MET A 1 -55.45 32.32 29.79
CA MET A 1 -55.15 30.89 30.02
C MET A 1 -53.64 30.70 29.90
N LYS A 2 -52.96 30.25 30.96
CA LYS A 2 -51.50 30.13 31.02
C LYS A 2 -51.10 28.75 30.45
N ASN A 3 -50.65 28.70 29.20
CA ASN A 3 -50.17 27.46 28.56
C ASN A 3 -48.82 27.07 29.16
N LYS A 4 -48.85 26.26 30.23
CA LYS A 4 -47.67 25.55 30.71
C LYS A 4 -47.46 24.34 29.82
N LEU A 5 -46.65 24.50 28.76
CA LEU A 5 -46.09 23.36 28.05
C LEU A 5 -45.36 22.48 29.08
N PRO A 6 -45.68 21.18 29.20
CA PRO A 6 -45.07 20.34 30.23
C PRO A 6 -43.58 20.21 29.94
N ILE A 7 -42.76 20.42 30.97
CA ILE A 7 -41.28 20.38 30.96
C ILE A 7 -40.72 19.11 30.26
N SER A 8 -41.51 18.03 30.24
CA SER A 8 -41.25 16.79 29.49
C SER A 8 -41.05 16.99 27.97
N VAL A 9 -41.82 17.88 27.33
CA VAL A 9 -41.74 18.13 25.88
C VAL A 9 -40.44 18.84 25.50
N PHE A 10 -39.94 19.74 26.34
CA PHE A 10 -38.64 20.39 26.13
C PHE A 10 -37.48 19.41 26.27
N GLY A 11 -37.55 18.47 27.22
CA GLY A 11 -36.52 17.42 27.38
C GLY A 11 -36.43 16.49 26.16
N VAL A 12 -37.57 16.12 25.57
CA VAL A 12 -37.63 15.30 24.36
C VAL A 12 -37.09 16.04 23.13
N ILE A 13 -37.41 17.33 22.98
CA ILE A 13 -36.88 18.14 21.87
C ILE A 13 -35.36 18.31 21.98
N ILE A 14 -34.83 18.52 23.19
CA ILE A 14 -33.38 18.59 23.42
C ILE A 14 -32.71 17.26 23.09
N ALA A 15 -33.27 16.13 23.51
CA ALA A 15 -32.72 14.81 23.21
C ALA A 15 -32.70 14.50 21.71
N ILE A 16 -33.77 14.86 20.98
CA ILE A 16 -33.84 14.72 19.51
C ILE A 16 -32.82 15.64 18.84
N SER A 17 -32.67 16.88 19.32
CA SER A 17 -31.70 17.84 18.78
C SER A 17 -30.26 17.37 18.99
N VAL A 18 -29.94 16.85 20.18
CA VAL A 18 -28.62 16.28 20.49
C VAL A 18 -28.35 15.03 19.67
N PHE A 19 -29.36 14.19 19.44
CA PHE A 19 -29.25 13.03 18.54
C PHE A 19 -29.04 13.46 17.08
N PHE A 20 -29.73 14.49 16.60
CA PHE A 20 -29.56 15.00 15.23
C PHE A 20 -28.21 15.69 15.03
N VAL A 21 -27.72 16.43 16.03
CA VAL A 21 -26.37 17.01 16.05
C VAL A 21 -25.32 15.90 16.12
N TYR A 22 -25.53 14.85 16.91
CA TYR A 22 -24.65 13.67 16.93
C TYR A 22 -24.63 12.98 15.56
N GLN A 23 -25.78 12.79 14.90
CA GLN A 23 -25.81 12.22 13.56
C GLN A 23 -25.13 13.11 12.50
N THR A 24 -25.19 14.44 12.65
CA THR A 24 -24.59 15.38 11.69
C THR A 24 -23.08 15.58 11.94
N PHE A 25 -22.62 15.51 13.19
CA PHE A 25 -21.22 15.76 13.57
C PHE A 25 -20.38 14.49 13.83
N PHE A 26 -20.98 13.38 14.27
CA PHE A 26 -20.26 12.12 14.54
C PHE A 26 -20.42 11.07 13.43
N SER A 27 -21.22 11.33 12.39
CA SER A 27 -21.27 10.53 11.18
C SER A 27 -20.55 11.22 10.02
N GLU A 28 -19.24 11.42 10.15
CA GLU A 28 -18.37 11.38 8.96
C GLU A 28 -18.13 9.92 8.56
N SER A 29 -19.20 9.20 8.24
CA SER A 29 -19.10 8.03 7.37
C SER A 29 -18.93 8.57 5.95
N ARG A 30 -17.76 9.14 5.66
CA ARG A 30 -17.37 9.36 4.26
C ARG A 30 -17.49 7.99 3.60
N PRO A 31 -18.35 7.81 2.58
CA PRO A 31 -18.31 6.57 1.82
C PRO A 31 -16.87 6.43 1.36
N SER A 32 -16.20 5.36 1.79
CA SER A 32 -14.89 5.04 1.28
C SER A 32 -15.07 4.88 -0.23
N LEU A 33 -14.61 5.88 -0.97
CA LEU A 33 -14.36 5.74 -2.38
C LEU A 33 -13.38 4.59 -2.49
N LYS A 34 -13.91 3.41 -2.77
CA LYS A 34 -13.16 2.27 -3.27
C LYS A 34 -12.78 2.59 -4.71
N VAL A 35 -11.97 3.62 -4.86
CA VAL A 35 -11.41 4.03 -6.14
C VAL A 35 -9.94 4.23 -5.82
N ALA A 36 -9.15 3.21 -6.13
CA ALA A 36 -7.73 3.39 -6.34
C ALA A 36 -7.55 4.62 -7.24
N PRO A 37 -6.53 5.48 -7.03
CA PRO A 37 -6.29 6.57 -7.95
C PRO A 37 -6.08 5.98 -9.34
N THR A 38 -6.96 6.39 -10.27
CA THR A 38 -6.80 6.26 -11.72
C THR A 38 -7.10 4.88 -12.33
N GLN A 39 -8.39 4.55 -12.47
CA GLN A 39 -8.86 3.80 -13.65
C GLN A 39 -9.56 4.78 -14.60
N LEU A 40 -8.78 5.55 -15.35
CA LEU A 40 -9.28 6.26 -16.52
C LEU A 40 -9.00 5.36 -17.72
N SER A 41 -10.01 4.67 -18.24
CA SER A 41 -9.91 3.98 -19.51
C SER A 41 -9.84 5.02 -20.63
N SER A 42 -8.63 5.37 -21.07
CA SER A 42 -8.44 6.08 -22.33
C SER A 42 -8.16 5.06 -23.43
N GLU A 43 -9.15 4.83 -24.28
CA GLU A 43 -8.93 4.25 -25.60
C GLU A 43 -7.92 5.16 -26.34
N GLY A 44 -6.74 4.63 -26.70
CA GLY A 44 -5.85 5.23 -27.70
C GLY A 44 -4.59 5.98 -27.21
N VAL A 45 -3.82 5.45 -26.26
CA VAL A 45 -2.46 5.98 -25.92
C VAL A 45 -1.49 4.81 -25.70
N ASP A 46 -1.26 4.03 -26.75
CA ASP A 46 -1.04 2.59 -26.64
C ASP A 46 0.38 2.14 -26.22
N GLU A 47 1.34 3.05 -26.03
CA GLU A 47 2.69 2.67 -25.56
C GLU A 47 3.10 3.35 -24.24
N ALA A 48 2.69 4.60 -24.01
CA ALA A 48 3.06 5.34 -22.80
C ALA A 48 2.12 5.07 -21.62
N ALA A 49 0.88 4.61 -21.88
CA ALA A 49 -0.10 4.31 -20.84
C ALA A 49 0.27 3.09 -20.00
N HIS A 50 0.89 2.06 -20.60
CA HIS A 50 1.32 0.85 -19.88
C HIS A 50 2.42 1.12 -18.84
N ALA A 51 3.17 2.21 -18.96
CA ALA A 51 4.17 2.60 -17.97
C ALA A 51 3.55 3.16 -16.67
N MET A 52 2.27 3.54 -16.69
CA MET A 52 1.52 4.05 -15.54
C MET A 52 0.45 3.09 -15.02
N GLU A 53 0.39 1.88 -15.56
CA GLU A 53 -0.55 0.86 -15.11
C GLU A 53 -0.20 0.41 -13.68
N ALA A 54 -1.22 0.34 -12.82
CA ALA A 54 -1.04 -0.14 -11.46
C ALA A 54 -0.58 -1.60 -11.47
N VAL A 55 0.33 -1.97 -10.56
CA VAL A 55 0.77 -3.36 -10.42
C VAL A 55 -0.45 -4.22 -10.04
N PRO A 56 -0.80 -5.24 -10.83
CA PRO A 56 -1.98 -6.07 -10.55
C PRO A 56 -1.81 -6.78 -9.21
N ASP A 57 -2.88 -6.85 -8.42
CA ASP A 57 -2.85 -7.40 -7.06
C ASP A 57 -3.17 -8.92 -7.01
N THR A 58 -3.56 -9.49 -8.14
CA THR A 58 -3.92 -10.91 -8.30
C THR A 58 -2.68 -11.80 -8.28
N GLY A 59 -2.68 -12.85 -7.44
CA GLY A 59 -1.57 -13.80 -7.36
C GLY A 59 -0.31 -13.27 -6.67
N VAL A 60 -0.40 -12.08 -6.06
CA VAL A 60 0.73 -11.45 -5.36
C VAL A 60 0.79 -11.90 -3.91
N SER A 61 2.00 -12.30 -3.48
CA SER A 61 2.26 -12.76 -2.11
C SER A 61 2.40 -11.58 -1.14
N MET A 62 2.15 -11.79 0.15
CA MET A 62 2.39 -10.78 1.19
C MET A 62 3.89 -10.45 1.29
N ALA A 63 4.20 -9.25 1.78
CA ALA A 63 5.57 -8.86 2.15
C ALA A 63 6.18 -9.92 3.09
N LYS A 64 7.44 -10.27 2.83
CA LYS A 64 8.18 -11.30 3.59
C LYS A 64 8.63 -10.80 4.97
N GLU A 65 8.84 -9.51 5.11
CA GLU A 65 9.36 -8.89 6.32
C GLU A 65 8.52 -7.66 6.65
N ASP A 66 8.10 -7.52 7.92
CA ASP A 66 7.34 -6.35 8.39
C ASP A 66 8.23 -5.13 8.57
N LYS A 67 9.51 -5.35 8.90
CA LYS A 67 10.56 -4.34 8.98
C LYS A 67 11.52 -4.58 7.82
N GLY A 68 11.54 -3.68 6.84
CA GLY A 68 12.51 -3.69 5.75
C GLY A 68 13.94 -3.43 6.22
N LEU A 69 14.85 -3.13 5.28
CA LEU A 69 16.27 -2.83 5.57
C LEU A 69 17.04 -3.97 6.26
N LYS A 70 16.58 -5.22 6.09
CA LYS A 70 17.31 -6.39 6.55
C LYS A 70 18.61 -6.56 5.78
N GLU A 71 19.72 -6.76 6.49
CA GLU A 71 21.03 -6.93 5.86
C GLU A 71 21.06 -8.15 4.92
N LEU A 72 21.57 -7.92 3.71
CA LEU A 72 21.70 -8.93 2.66
C LEU A 72 23.07 -9.61 2.76
N SER A 73 23.06 -10.93 2.91
CA SER A 73 24.30 -11.70 2.83
C SER A 73 24.85 -11.73 1.39
N TYR A 74 26.17 -11.76 1.29
CA TYR A 74 26.90 -11.96 0.03
C TYR A 74 27.67 -13.28 0.03
N LYS A 75 28.08 -13.70 -1.16
CA LYS A 75 29.09 -14.74 -1.36
C LYS A 75 30.33 -14.13 -1.98
N LEU A 76 31.53 -14.61 -1.62
CA LEU A 76 32.75 -14.19 -2.31
C LEU A 76 32.94 -15.00 -3.60
N ASP A 77 33.29 -14.30 -4.66
CA ASP A 77 33.77 -14.84 -5.92
C ASP A 77 35.13 -14.19 -6.22
N GLY A 78 36.21 -14.86 -5.83
CA GLY A 78 37.53 -14.24 -5.72
C GLY A 78 37.55 -13.11 -4.70
N ASP A 79 37.88 -11.90 -5.16
CA ASP A 79 37.88 -10.66 -4.37
C ASP A 79 36.57 -9.86 -4.49
N THR A 80 35.55 -10.42 -5.15
CA THR A 80 34.27 -9.76 -5.41
C THR A 80 33.16 -10.28 -4.50
N LYS A 81 32.50 -9.37 -3.76
CA LYS A 81 31.27 -9.65 -2.99
C LYS A 81 30.08 -9.73 -3.93
N VAL A 82 29.43 -10.89 -3.98
CA VAL A 82 28.29 -11.19 -4.85
C VAL A 82 27.00 -11.21 -4.05
N PHE A 83 26.13 -10.23 -4.31
CA PHE A 83 24.79 -10.12 -3.75
C PHE A 83 23.74 -10.65 -4.73
N ARG A 84 22.65 -11.23 -4.22
CA ARG A 84 21.56 -11.76 -5.03
C ARG A 84 20.23 -11.13 -4.63
N LEU A 85 19.60 -10.48 -5.59
CA LEU A 85 18.29 -9.86 -5.45
C LEU A 85 17.30 -10.57 -6.37
N THR A 86 16.06 -10.75 -5.90
CA THR A 86 14.94 -11.21 -6.73
C THR A 86 13.90 -10.10 -6.78
N ALA A 87 13.57 -9.62 -7.98
CA ALA A 87 12.48 -8.69 -8.20
C ALA A 87 11.15 -9.45 -8.22
N GLN A 88 10.20 -9.05 -7.39
CA GLN A 88 8.87 -9.67 -7.34
C GLN A 88 7.83 -8.66 -6.84
N PRO A 89 6.57 -8.74 -7.31
CA PRO A 89 5.47 -8.00 -6.71
C PRO A 89 5.15 -8.57 -5.32
N ILE A 90 4.80 -7.69 -4.38
CA ILE A 90 4.29 -8.04 -3.06
C ILE A 90 3.07 -7.20 -2.69
N LYS A 91 2.23 -7.74 -1.80
CA LYS A 91 1.24 -6.97 -1.04
C LYS A 91 1.90 -6.44 0.22
N TRP A 92 2.16 -5.15 0.24
CA TRP A 92 2.79 -4.45 1.35
C TRP A 92 1.72 -3.79 2.22
N ASN A 93 1.75 -4.07 3.53
CA ASN A 93 0.86 -3.47 4.50
C ASN A 93 1.36 -2.05 4.86
N LEU A 94 0.55 -1.04 4.58
CA LEU A 94 0.86 0.36 4.91
C LEU A 94 0.32 0.73 6.30
N PHE A 95 -0.94 0.39 6.57
CA PHE A 95 -1.69 0.71 7.78
C PHE A 95 -2.80 -0.32 7.98
N ASP A 96 -3.52 -0.28 9.10
CA ASP A 96 -4.62 -1.21 9.40
C ASP A 96 -5.56 -1.43 8.19
N LYS A 97 -5.53 -2.67 7.67
CA LYS A 97 -6.32 -3.15 6.52
C LYS A 97 -6.08 -2.39 5.20
N THR A 98 -5.00 -1.63 5.10
CA THR A 98 -4.62 -0.86 3.91
C THR A 98 -3.34 -1.43 3.30
N TYR A 99 -3.45 -1.93 2.08
CA TYR A 99 -2.36 -2.60 1.36
C TYR A 99 -2.05 -1.90 0.05
N ALA A 100 -0.77 -1.82 -0.29
CA ALA A 100 -0.30 -1.44 -1.61
C ALA A 100 0.37 -2.63 -2.29
N THR A 101 0.10 -2.82 -3.58
CA THR A 101 0.90 -3.72 -4.40
C THR A 101 2.16 -2.99 -4.84
N ALA A 102 3.33 -3.55 -4.55
CA ALA A 102 4.60 -2.93 -4.86
C ALA A 102 5.59 -3.93 -5.45
N TRP A 103 6.45 -3.48 -6.36
CA TRP A 103 7.64 -4.22 -6.75
C TRP A 103 8.70 -4.12 -5.66
N ALA A 104 9.17 -5.27 -5.19
CA ALA A 104 10.11 -5.37 -4.10
C ALA A 104 11.30 -6.27 -4.45
N TYR A 105 12.46 -5.93 -3.89
CA TYR A 105 13.60 -6.83 -3.89
C TYR A 105 13.54 -7.75 -2.68
N ASN A 106 13.67 -9.06 -2.91
CA ASN A 106 13.61 -10.10 -1.88
C ASN A 106 12.32 -10.07 -1.03
N GLY A 107 11.25 -9.47 -1.55
CA GLY A 107 9.93 -9.44 -0.94
C GLY A 107 9.76 -8.47 0.22
N ALA A 108 10.60 -7.46 0.37
CA ALA A 108 10.49 -6.47 1.43
C ALA A 108 10.44 -5.05 0.89
N VAL A 109 9.69 -4.19 1.57
CA VAL A 109 9.66 -2.73 1.38
C VAL A 109 9.84 -2.06 2.74
N PRO A 110 10.90 -1.26 2.97
CA PRO A 110 12.07 -1.07 2.11
C PRO A 110 12.82 -2.39 1.80
N GLY A 111 13.52 -2.43 0.67
CA GLY A 111 14.32 -3.59 0.26
C GLY A 111 15.45 -3.93 1.23
N PRO A 112 16.17 -5.04 0.99
CA PRO A 112 17.26 -5.46 1.86
C PRO A 112 18.44 -4.47 1.80
N LEU A 113 19.12 -4.31 2.93
CA LEU A 113 20.29 -3.45 3.08
C LEU A 113 21.52 -4.15 2.51
N ILE A 114 22.18 -3.51 1.54
CA ILE A 114 23.50 -3.91 1.06
C ILE A 114 24.53 -3.06 1.82
N HIS A 115 25.34 -3.69 2.64
CA HIS A 115 26.41 -3.04 3.40
C HIS A 115 27.77 -3.47 2.84
N VAL A 116 28.59 -2.50 2.46
CA VAL A 116 29.93 -2.68 1.89
C VAL A 116 30.91 -1.67 2.48
N THR A 117 32.19 -2.01 2.42
CA THR A 117 33.31 -1.15 2.82
C THR A 117 33.94 -0.50 1.59
N ASP A 118 34.57 0.66 1.76
CA ASP A 118 35.36 1.28 0.71
C ASP A 118 36.42 0.32 0.15
N GLY A 119 36.60 0.32 -1.16
CA GLY A 119 37.49 -0.59 -1.88
C GLY A 119 36.92 -1.98 -2.19
N ASP A 120 35.73 -2.35 -1.70
CA ASP A 120 35.10 -3.63 -2.05
C ASP A 120 34.76 -3.72 -3.54
N LYS A 121 35.11 -4.83 -4.19
CA LYS A 121 34.53 -5.17 -5.50
C LYS A 121 33.16 -5.80 -5.28
N VAL A 122 32.14 -5.26 -5.93
CA VAL A 122 30.75 -5.68 -5.71
C VAL A 122 30.13 -6.15 -7.03
N ARG A 123 29.41 -7.26 -6.98
CA ARG A 123 28.56 -7.74 -8.06
C ARG A 123 27.15 -7.98 -7.53
N ILE A 124 26.16 -7.37 -8.18
CA ILE A 124 24.75 -7.56 -7.84
C ILE A 124 24.11 -8.38 -8.96
N ILE A 125 23.62 -9.56 -8.62
CA ILE A 125 22.85 -10.42 -9.54
C ILE A 125 21.38 -10.20 -9.26
N ILE A 126 20.68 -9.63 -10.24
CA ILE A 126 19.24 -9.43 -10.19
C ILE A 126 18.57 -10.57 -10.95
N ASN A 127 17.77 -11.35 -10.23
CA ASN A 127 16.87 -12.34 -10.81
C ASN A 127 15.50 -11.68 -11.05
N ASN A 128 15.07 -11.65 -12.30
CA ASN A 128 13.72 -11.27 -12.69
C ASN A 128 12.95 -12.51 -13.16
N PRO A 129 12.12 -13.13 -12.30
CA PRO A 129 11.40 -14.35 -12.65
C PRO A 129 10.42 -14.15 -13.80
N ARG A 130 10.40 -15.06 -14.78
CA ARG A 130 9.43 -15.05 -15.89
C ARG A 130 7.96 -15.06 -15.44
N ALA A 131 7.69 -15.59 -14.25
CA ALA A 131 6.33 -15.60 -13.66
C ALA A 131 5.76 -14.18 -13.52
N TYR A 132 6.61 -13.18 -13.27
CA TYR A 132 6.21 -11.78 -13.09
C TYR A 132 6.51 -10.94 -14.33
N ALA A 133 7.43 -11.37 -15.19
CA ALA A 133 7.78 -10.65 -16.41
C ALA A 133 6.66 -10.58 -17.47
N ARG A 134 5.59 -11.38 -17.33
CA ARG A 134 4.47 -11.45 -18.29
C ARG A 134 3.22 -10.69 -17.85
N GLY A 135 3.19 -10.13 -16.65
CA GLY A 135 2.02 -9.44 -16.12
C GLY A 135 2.04 -7.94 -16.39
N PHE A 136 1.99 -7.52 -17.66
CA PHE A 136 1.70 -6.16 -18.15
C PHE A 136 1.40 -6.21 -19.67
N ARG A 137 0.39 -6.99 -20.06
CA ARG A 137 -0.15 -7.03 -21.44
C ARG A 137 -1.66 -7.08 -21.39
#